data_AF-A0A1Y3QLN7-F1
#
_entry.id   AF-A0A1Y3QLN7-F1
#
_cell.length_a   1.000
_cell.length_b   1.000
_cell.length_c   1.000
_cell.angle_alpha   90.00
_cell.angle_beta   90.00
_cell.angle_gamma   90.00
#
_symmetry.space_group_name_H-M   'P 1'
#
loop_
_entity.id
_entity.type
_entity.pdbx_description
1 polymer ?
#
loop_
_entity_poly.entity_id
_entity_poly.type
_entity_poly.pdbx_seq_one_letter_code
_entity_poly.pdbx_strand_id
1 'polypeptide(L)'
;MSELQQFLHAAEHAATLDLLSAVVDAVPKEWWLTRLRLVPGHSVWVEGYADGPQGLTQMLQSLQREPSVRAAELTSMDPVPDWTNPWRQFSAWMTVVNEQP
;
A
#
# COMPACT_ATOMS: atom_id res chain seq x y z
N MET A 1 -16.00 25.78 11.94
CA MET A 1 -14.95 25.30 11.04
C MET A 1 -14.55 26.46 10.15
N SER A 2 -13.30 26.89 10.18
CA SER A 2 -12.80 27.96 9.30
C SER A 2 -12.51 27.42 7.89
N GLU A 3 -12.53 28.28 6.88
CA GLU A 3 -12.20 27.92 5.49
C GLU A 3 -10.81 27.27 5.39
N LEU A 4 -9.87 27.68 6.23
CA LEU A 4 -8.53 27.11 6.31
C LEU A 4 -8.53 25.65 6.80
N GLN A 5 -9.43 25.30 7.73
CA GLN A 5 -9.59 23.90 8.17
C GLN A 5 -10.21 23.02 7.09
N GLN A 6 -11.16 23.55 6.32
CA GLN A 6 -11.74 22.82 5.19
C GLN A 6 -10.74 22.62 4.07
N PHE A 7 -9.92 23.63 3.77
CA PHE A 7 -8.86 23.53 2.77
C PHE A 7 -7.78 22.52 3.17
N LEU A 8 -7.32 22.57 4.42
CA LEU A 8 -6.35 21.60 4.95
C LEU A 8 -6.89 20.17 4.89
N HIS A 9 -8.15 19.97 5.28
CA HIS A 9 -8.79 18.65 5.25
C HIS A 9 -9.00 18.12 3.81
N ALA A 10 -9.32 19.01 2.87
CA ALA A 10 -9.43 18.65 1.46
C ALA A 10 -8.07 18.30 0.85
N ALA A 11 -7.02 19.06 1.18
CA ALA A 11 -5.65 18.79 0.74
C ALA A 11 -5.11 17.46 1.30
N GLU A 12 -5.37 17.15 2.58
CA GLU A 12 -5.06 15.84 3.17
C GLU A 12 -5.77 14.69 2.46
N HIS A 13 -7.06 14.85 2.13
CA HIS A 13 -7.81 13.83 1.40
C HIS A 13 -7.30 13.61 -0.03
N ALA A 14 -6.95 14.67 -0.75
CA ALA A 14 -6.40 14.56 -2.11
C ALA A 14 -5.04 13.87 -2.09
N ALA A 15 -4.13 14.31 -1.21
CA ALA A 15 -2.83 13.67 -1.02
C ALA A 15 -2.98 12.18 -0.63
N THR A 16 -3.97 11.86 0.20
CA THR A 16 -4.29 10.48 0.56
C THR A 16 -4.70 9.67 -0.66
N LEU A 17 -5.61 10.17 -1.49
CA LEU A 17 -6.08 9.47 -2.69
C LEU A 17 -4.94 9.20 -3.67
N ASP A 18 -4.07 10.19 -3.90
CA ASP A 18 -2.91 10.04 -4.79
C ASP A 18 -1.95 8.97 -4.28
N LEU A 19 -1.69 8.94 -2.97
CA LEU A 19 -0.87 7.91 -2.33
C LEU A 19 -1.46 6.52 -2.47
N LEU A 20 -2.77 6.36 -2.24
CA LEU A 20 -3.45 5.08 -2.40
C LEU A 20 -3.45 4.63 -3.87
N SER A 21 -3.58 5.56 -4.83
CA SER A 21 -3.48 5.27 -6.26
C SER A 21 -2.09 4.77 -6.64
N ALA A 22 -1.04 5.46 -6.18
CA ALA A 22 0.35 5.05 -6.44
C ALA A 22 0.64 3.64 -5.91
N VAL A 23 0.12 3.31 -4.72
CA VAL A 23 0.24 1.94 -4.18
C VAL A 23 -0.47 0.93 -5.07
N VAL A 24 -1.70 1.22 -5.52
CA VAL A 24 -2.45 0.33 -6.41
C VAL A 24 -1.74 0.15 -7.77
N ASP A 25 -1.22 1.22 -8.36
CA ASP A 25 -0.51 1.20 -9.65
C ASP A 25 0.81 0.42 -9.57
N ALA A 26 1.47 0.44 -8.41
CA ALA A 26 2.70 -0.32 -8.16
C ALA A 26 2.45 -1.82 -7.89
N VAL A 27 1.20 -2.26 -7.67
CA VAL A 27 0.90 -3.68 -7.47
C VAL A 27 0.80 -4.40 -8.84
N PRO A 28 1.53 -5.52 -9.03
CA PRO A 28 1.41 -6.32 -10.24
C PRO A 28 -0.03 -6.79 -10.50
N LYS A 29 -0.48 -6.76 -11.76
CA LYS A 29 -1.86 -7.13 -12.17
C LYS A 29 -2.27 -8.56 -11.82
N GLU A 30 -1.30 -9.44 -11.62
CA GLU A 30 -1.54 -10.85 -11.28
C GLU A 30 -1.96 -11.02 -9.81
N TRP A 31 -2.01 -9.93 -9.05
CA TRP A 31 -2.18 -9.93 -7.61
C TRP A 31 -3.40 -9.14 -7.20
N TRP A 32 -3.87 -9.40 -5.98
CA TRP A 32 -5.10 -8.80 -5.49
C TRP A 32 -4.88 -8.14 -4.14
N LEU A 33 -4.90 -6.80 -4.12
CA LEU A 33 -5.10 -6.02 -2.90
C LEU A 33 -6.55 -6.16 -2.43
N THR A 34 -6.76 -6.71 -1.24
CA THR A 34 -8.09 -6.91 -0.67
C THR A 34 -8.47 -5.81 0.30
N ARG A 35 -7.49 -5.19 0.95
CA ARG A 35 -7.73 -4.08 1.88
C ARG A 35 -6.60 -3.07 1.82
N LEU A 36 -7.00 -1.81 1.83
CA LEU A 36 -6.12 -0.67 1.93
C LEU A 36 -6.68 0.24 3.03
N ARG A 37 -5.89 0.57 4.03
CA ARG A 37 -6.31 1.46 5.14
C ARG A 37 -5.23 2.49 5.40
N LEU A 38 -5.59 3.77 5.25
CA LEU A 38 -4.75 4.85 5.73
C LEU A 38 -4.83 4.94 7.26
N VAL A 39 -3.69 5.14 7.90
CA VAL A 39 -3.55 5.41 9.33
C VAL A 39 -2.92 6.79 9.50
N PRO A 40 -3.39 7.60 10.48
CA PRO A 40 -2.83 8.91 10.76
C PRO A 40 -1.30 8.87 10.91
N GLY A 41 -0.61 9.85 10.34
CA GLY A 41 0.86 9.90 10.33
C GLY A 41 1.52 9.33 9.07
N HIS A 42 0.81 9.31 7.95
CA HIS A 42 1.29 8.85 6.64
C HIS A 42 1.69 7.37 6.58
N SER A 43 0.98 6.54 7.34
CA SER A 43 1.13 5.09 7.25
C SER A 43 -0.05 4.48 6.50
N VAL A 44 0.22 3.56 5.59
CA VAL A 44 -0.80 2.78 4.88
C VAL A 44 -0.64 1.32 5.31
N TRP A 45 -1.74 0.73 5.74
CA TRP A 45 -1.86 -0.71 5.92
C TRP A 45 -2.41 -1.32 4.65
N VAL A 46 -1.75 -2.37 4.17
CA VAL A 46 -2.18 -3.12 3.00
C VAL A 46 -2.35 -4.59 3.35
N GLU A 47 -3.42 -5.20 2.83
CA GLU A 47 -3.65 -6.64 2.87
C GLU A 47 -3.97 -7.11 1.45
N GLY A 48 -3.48 -8.30 1.10
CA GLY A 48 -3.72 -8.85 -0.22
C GLY A 48 -3.23 -10.28 -0.38
N TYR A 49 -3.22 -10.71 -1.63
CA TYR A 49 -2.76 -12.02 -2.06
C TYR A 49 -1.68 -11.87 -3.14
N ALA A 50 -0.60 -12.63 -3.00
CA ALA A 50 0.50 -12.70 -3.94
C ALA A 50 0.72 -14.14 -4.41
N ASP A 51 1.21 -14.33 -5.64
CA ASP A 51 1.58 -15.64 -6.18
C ASP A 51 2.93 -16.12 -5.61
N GLY A 52 2.93 -16.41 -4.30
CA GLY A 52 4.09 -16.95 -3.60
C GLY A 52 5.06 -15.91 -3.01
N PRO A 53 6.09 -16.39 -2.28
CA PRO A 53 7.04 -15.53 -1.57
C PRO A 53 7.92 -14.67 -2.50
N GLN A 54 8.24 -15.21 -3.68
CA GLN A 54 9.05 -14.51 -4.68
C GLN A 54 8.31 -13.31 -5.24
N GLY A 55 7.02 -13.48 -5.55
CA GLY A 55 6.14 -12.39 -5.90
C GLY A 55 6.28 -11.30 -4.86
N LEU A 56 5.91 -11.58 -3.61
CA LEU A 56 5.89 -10.63 -2.51
C LEU A 56 7.19 -9.81 -2.36
N THR A 57 8.34 -10.47 -2.56
CA THR A 57 9.66 -9.81 -2.53
C THR A 57 9.80 -8.78 -3.66
N GLN A 58 9.37 -9.09 -4.88
CA GLN A 58 9.38 -8.17 -6.01
C GLN A 58 8.45 -6.97 -5.79
N MET A 59 7.31 -7.17 -5.12
CA MET A 59 6.44 -6.05 -4.75
C MET A 59 7.13 -5.11 -3.76
N LEU A 60 7.70 -5.62 -2.67
CA LEU A 60 8.41 -4.78 -1.71
C LEU A 60 9.53 -3.99 -2.39
N GLN A 61 10.24 -4.59 -3.34
CA GLN A 61 11.25 -3.91 -4.15
C GLN A 61 10.66 -2.86 -5.10
N SER A 62 9.50 -3.12 -5.70
CA SER A 62 8.83 -2.18 -6.60
C SER A 62 8.29 -0.98 -5.84
N LEU A 63 7.66 -1.23 -4.69
CA LEU A 63 7.21 -0.19 -3.76
C LEU A 63 8.38 0.66 -3.27
N GLN A 64 9.54 0.08 -2.96
CA GLN A 64 10.73 0.86 -2.58
C GLN A 64 11.30 1.73 -3.71
N ARG A 65 10.87 1.54 -4.96
CA ARG A 65 11.24 2.40 -6.10
C ARG A 65 10.25 3.54 -6.31
N GLU A 66 9.06 3.46 -5.70
CA GLU A 66 8.09 4.53 -5.77
C GLU A 66 8.56 5.71 -4.92
N PRO A 67 8.72 6.92 -5.49
CA PRO A 67 9.24 8.09 -4.76
C PRO A 67 8.42 8.43 -3.51
N SER A 68 7.12 8.16 -3.57
CA SER A 68 6.17 8.42 -2.50
C SER A 68 6.21 7.39 -1.38
N VAL A 69 7.00 6.30 -1.49
CA VAL A 69 7.12 5.25 -0.47
C VAL A 69 8.49 5.34 0.18
N ARG A 70 8.54 5.67 1.48
CA ARG A 70 9.79 5.69 2.25
C ARG A 70 10.17 4.33 2.79
N ALA A 71 9.17 3.56 3.21
CA ALA A 71 9.38 2.26 3.81
C ALA A 71 8.18 1.35 3.53
N ALA A 72 8.46 0.06 3.40
CA ALA A 72 7.46 -0.99 3.33
C ALA A 72 7.95 -2.15 4.19
N GLU A 73 7.15 -2.56 5.17
CA GLU A 73 7.46 -3.61 6.13
C GLU A 73 6.36 -4.68 6.09
N LEU A 74 6.75 -5.89 5.73
CA LEU A 74 5.88 -7.04 5.75
C LEU A 74 5.61 -7.48 7.19
N THR A 75 4.34 -7.52 7.57
CA THR A 75 3.91 -7.89 8.93
C THR A 75 3.46 -9.35 9.01
N SER A 76 2.79 -9.86 7.98
CA SER A 76 2.44 -11.28 7.91
C SER A 76 2.54 -11.84 6.49
N MET A 77 2.79 -13.14 6.41
CA MET A 77 2.77 -13.89 5.16
C MET A 77 2.34 -15.33 5.47
N ASP A 78 1.11 -15.65 5.09
CA ASP A 78 0.48 -16.93 5.41
C ASP A 78 0.14 -17.68 4.12
N PRO A 79 0.32 -19.02 4.06
CA PRO A 79 -0.22 -19.81 2.96
C PRO A 79 -1.75 -19.64 2.91
N VAL A 80 -2.30 -19.51 1.70
CA VAL A 80 -3.75 -19.62 1.51
C VAL A 80 -4.12 -21.10 1.40
N PRO A 81 -4.85 -21.68 2.35
CA PRO A 81 -5.32 -23.06 2.23
C PRO A 81 -6.26 -23.18 1.04
N ASP A 82 -6.28 -24.34 0.40
CA ASP A 82 -7.25 -24.72 -0.64
C ASP A 82 -7.08 -24.03 -2.02
N TRP A 83 -6.05 -23.21 -2.22
CA TRP A 83 -5.74 -22.63 -3.54
C TRP A 83 -4.73 -23.53 -4.28
N THR A 84 -4.95 -23.72 -5.58
CA THR A 84 -4.17 -24.67 -6.42
C THR A 84 -2.73 -24.21 -6.66
N ASN A 85 -2.49 -22.90 -6.54
CA ASN A 85 -1.20 -22.24 -6.68
C ASN A 85 -0.66 -21.84 -5.30
N PRO A 86 0.66 -21.62 -5.13
CA PRO A 86 1.29 -21.34 -3.83
C PRO A 86 1.04 -19.90 -3.34
N TRP A 87 -0.20 -19.44 -3.41
CA TRP A 87 -0.61 -18.11 -3.02
C TRP A 87 -0.30 -17.85 -1.55
N ARG A 88 0.07 -16.60 -1.28
CA ARG A 88 0.31 -16.10 0.05
C ARG A 88 -0.64 -14.96 0.33
N GLN A 89 -1.38 -15.07 1.42
CA GLN A 89 -2.01 -13.91 2.02
C GLN A 89 -0.90 -13.12 2.71
N PHE A 90 -0.92 -11.81 2.54
CA PHE A 90 0.06 -10.95 3.20
C PHE A 90 -0.61 -9.73 3.83
N SER A 91 0.10 -9.17 4.80
CA SER A 91 -0.19 -7.86 5.34
C SER A 91 1.10 -7.07 5.51
N ALA A 92 1.07 -5.77 5.21
CA ALA A 92 2.24 -4.91 5.31
C ALA A 92 1.88 -3.49 5.75
N TRP A 93 2.80 -2.89 6.51
CA TRP A 93 2.82 -1.45 6.75
C TRP A 93 3.65 -0.77 5.68
N MET A 94 3.20 0.40 5.24
CA MET A 94 3.93 1.25 4.34
C MET A 94 3.98 2.66 4.91
N THR A 95 5.17 3.24 4.98
CA THR A 95 5.32 4.67 5.23
C THR A 95 5.37 5.37 3.90
N VAL A 96 4.39 6.23 3.67
CA VAL A 96 4.31 7.06 2.49
C VAL A 96 4.67 8.49 2.83
N VAL A 97 5.20 9.23 1.86
CA VAL A 97 5.48 10.65 1.99
C VAL A 97 4.85 11.36 0.81
N ASN A 98 4.27 12.51 1.09
CA ASN A 98 3.82 13.40 0.05
C ASN A 98 5.01 14.26 -0.40
N GLU A 99 5.92 13.69 -1.20
CA GLU A 99 6.87 14.51 -1.94
C GLU A 99 6.13 15.09 -3.14
N GLN A 100 5.50 16.25 -2.96
CA GLN A 100 5.12 17.08 -4.09
C GLN A 100 6.40 17.60 -4.77
N PRO A 101 6.54 17.49 -6.11
CA PRO A 101 7.56 18.23 -6.84
C PRO A 101 7.38 19.75 -6.72
#